data_AF-A0A4Q0Z7G9-F1
#
_entry.id   AF-A0A4Q0Z7G9-F1
#
_cell.length_a   1.000
_cell.length_b   1.000
_cell.length_c   1.000
_cell.angle_alpha   90.00
_cell.angle_beta   90.00
_cell.angle_gamma   90.00
#
_symmetry.space_group_name_H-M   'P 1'
#
loop_
_entity.id
_entity.type
_entity.pdbx_description
1 polymer ?
#
loop_
_entity_poly.entity_id
_entity_poly.type
_entity_poly.pdbx_seq_one_letter_code
_entity_poly.pdbx_strand_id
1 'polypeptide(L)' 'MIKKILKIIKSIFIKEKTFPCIVWDGKKMSYPNLTNTQIKEIEKLPKYEGWRVMINENVI' A
#
# COMPACT_ATOMS: atom_id res chain seq x y z
N MET A 1 -22.62 -12.74 20.85
CA MET A 1 -21.27 -12.15 20.70
C MET A 1 -20.66 -12.29 19.31
N ILE A 2 -20.89 -13.40 18.59
CA ILE A 2 -20.35 -13.65 17.23
C ILE A 2 -20.70 -12.56 16.19
N LYS A 3 -21.90 -11.96 16.26
CA LYS A 3 -22.32 -10.88 15.34
C LYS A 3 -21.44 -9.62 15.41
N LYS A 4 -20.80 -9.31 16.54
CA LYS A 4 -19.90 -8.14 16.67
C LYS A 4 -18.57 -8.37 15.95
N ILE A 5 -17.99 -9.57 16.09
CA ILE A 5 -16.72 -9.94 15.45
C ILE A 5 -16.85 -9.94 13.92
N LEU A 6 -17.96 -10.45 13.37
CA LEU A 6 -18.25 -10.41 11.93
C LEU A 6 -18.35 -8.99 11.35
N LYS A 7 -18.85 -8.01 12.13
CA LYS A 7 -18.91 -6.61 11.70
C LYS A 7 -17.52 -5.97 11.62
N ILE A 8 -16.64 -6.31 12.56
CA ILE A 8 -15.25 -5.83 12.59
C ILE A 8 -14.47 -6.40 11.40
N ILE A 9 -14.62 -7.70 11.11
CA ILE A 9 -13.96 -8.35 9.97
C ILE A 9 -14.48 -7.80 8.65
N LYS A 10 -15.80 -7.57 8.51
CA LYS A 10 -16.36 -6.90 7.32
C LYS A 10 -15.82 -5.48 7.12
N SER A 11 -15.53 -4.75 8.20
CA SER A 11 -14.89 -3.43 8.13
C SER A 11 -13.44 -3.50 7.66
N ILE A 12 -12.71 -4.55 8.02
CA ILE A 12 -11.33 -4.79 7.59
C ILE A 12 -11.29 -5.21 6.11
N PHE A 13 -12.35 -5.84 5.63
CA PHE A 13 -12.52 -6.25 4.22
C PHE A 13 -13.08 -5.13 3.31
N ILE A 14 -13.28 -3.92 3.83
CA ILE A 14 -13.51 -2.73 2.99
C ILE A 14 -12.23 -2.56 2.19
N LYS A 15 -12.26 -3.02 0.93
CA LYS A 15 -11.15 -3.00 -0.03
C LYS A 15 -10.32 -1.74 0.17
N GLU A 16 -9.12 -1.90 0.73
CA GLU A 16 -8.20 -0.78 0.89
C GLU A 16 -8.00 -0.17 -0.50
N LYS A 17 -8.17 1.15 -0.60
CA LYS A 17 -7.92 1.85 -1.87
C LYS A 17 -6.47 1.62 -2.25
N THR A 18 -6.27 1.11 -3.46
CA THR A 18 -4.95 0.98 -4.06
C THR A 18 -4.68 2.16 -4.98
N PHE A 19 -3.43 2.59 -5.00
CA PHE A 19 -2.95 3.69 -5.81
C PHE A 19 -1.87 3.18 -6.76
N PRO A 20 -1.93 3.53 -8.05
CA PRO A 20 -0.83 3.24 -8.97
C PRO A 20 0.42 3.96 -8.46
N CYS A 21 1.49 3.21 -8.24
CA CYS A 21 2.73 3.71 -7.66
C CYS A 21 3.91 3.36 -8.56
N ILE A 22 4.92 4.21 -8.55
CA ILE A 22 6.24 3.94 -9.08
C ILE A 22 7.14 3.62 -7.89
N VAL A 23 7.71 2.43 -7.86
CA VAL A 23 8.63 1.99 -6.81
C VAL A 23 10.01 1.76 -7.41
N TRP A 24 11.00 2.46 -6.88
CA TRP A 24 12.42 2.26 -7.15
C TRP A 24 13.06 1.53 -5.97
N ASP A 25 13.64 0.36 -6.23
CA ASP A 25 14.29 -0.47 -5.21
C ASP A 25 15.83 -0.27 -5.12
N GLY A 26 16.36 0.71 -5.84
CA GLY A 26 17.81 0.91 -6.00
C GLY A 26 18.42 0.21 -7.22
N LYS A 27 17.68 -0.69 -7.87
CA LYS A 27 18.14 -1.45 -9.06
C LYS A 27 17.18 -1.33 -10.24
N LYS A 28 15.88 -1.41 -9.99
CA LYS A 28 14.82 -1.42 -11.00
C LYS A 28 13.62 -0.58 -10.58
N MET A 29 12.90 -0.08 -11.58
CA MET A 29 11.59 0.55 -11.40
C MET A 29 10.50 -0.50 -11.55
N SER A 30 9.47 -0.42 -10.71
CA SER A 30 8.25 -1.21 -10.82
C SER A 30 7.03 -0.32 -10.66
N TYR A 31 5.90 -0.76 -11.21
CA TYR A 31 4.66 0.03 -11.27
C TYR A 31 3.48 -0.67 -10.56
N PRO A 32 3.60 -1.02 -9.26
CA PRO A 32 2.54 -1.72 -8.55
C PRO A 32 1.38 -0.79 -8.16
N ASN A 33 0.19 -1.35 -8.02
CA ASN A 33 -0.91 -0.70 -7.30
C ASN A 33 -0.79 -1.02 -5.81
N LEU A 34 -0.47 -0.02 -4.98
CA LEU A 34 -0.19 -0.21 -3.55
C LEU A 34 -1.26 0.43 -2.68
N THR A 35 -1.53 -0.16 -1.52
CA THR A 35 -2.37 0.48 -0.50
C THR A 35 -1.57 1.52 0.28
N ASN A 36 -2.26 2.46 0.93
CA ASN A 36 -1.62 3.44 1.81
C ASN A 36 -0.78 2.77 2.93
N THR A 37 -1.20 1.59 3.40
CA THR A 37 -0.45 0.82 4.40
C THR A 37 0.89 0.36 3.82
N GLN A 38 0.88 -0.19 2.60
CA GLN A 38 2.09 -0.65 1.92
C GLN A 38 3.05 0.50 1.60
N ILE A 39 2.52 1.65 1.16
CA ILE A 39 3.33 2.86 0.91
C ILE A 39 4.04 3.30 2.20
N LYS A 40 3.29 3.38 3.31
CA LYS A 40 3.86 3.73 4.63
C LYS A 40 4.88 2.72 5.12
N GLU A 41 4.70 1.43 4.82
CA GLU A 41 5.69 0.41 5.16
C GLU A 41 7.00 0.63 4.42
N ILE A 42 6.94 0.96 3.12
CA ILE A 42 8.13 1.27 2.31
C ILE A 42 8.87 2.50 2.87
N GLU A 43 8.14 3.53 3.28
CA GLU A 43 8.74 4.76 3.82
C GLU A 43 9.35 4.59 5.22
N LYS A 44 8.81 3.68 6.05
CA LYS A 44 9.16 3.62 7.48
C LYS A 44 10.06 2.44 7.85
N LEU A 45 9.99 1.32 7.13
CA LEU A 45 10.69 0.12 7.54
C LEU A 45 12.13 0.11 6.99
N PRO A 46 13.13 -0.22 7.84
CA PRO A 46 14.54 -0.20 7.44
C PRO A 46 14.86 -1.23 6.34
N LYS A 47 14.04 -2.28 6.17
CA LYS A 47 14.19 -3.24 5.05
C LYS A 47 14.08 -2.61 3.65
N TYR A 48 13.50 -1.42 3.55
CA TYR A 48 13.33 -0.66 2.31
C TYR A 48 14.22 0.58 2.26
N GLU A 49 15.29 0.61 3.06
CA GLU A 49 16.25 1.71 3.03
C GLU A 49 16.79 1.93 1.61
N GLY A 50 16.77 3.18 1.15
CA GLY A 50 17.15 3.54 -0.21
C GLY A 50 16.05 3.36 -1.27
N TRP A 51 14.92 2.75 -0.93
CA TRP A 51 13.77 2.67 -1.84
C TRP A 51 13.07 4.03 -1.94
N ARG A 52 12.48 4.30 -3.11
CA ARG A 52 11.63 5.47 -3.34
C ARG A 52 10.28 5.00 -3.86
N VAL A 53 9.21 5.52 -3.29
CA VAL A 53 7.84 5.32 -3.78
C VAL A 53 7.26 6.67 -4.17
N MET A 54 6.60 6.71 -5.32
CA MET A 54 5.89 7.88 -5.81
C MET A 54 4.49 7.45 -6.26
N ILE A 55 3.46 8.16 -5.81
CA ILE A 55 2.11 7.92 -6.27
C ILE A 55 2.00 8.49 -7.68
N ASN A 56 1.54 7.66 -8.62
CA ASN A 56 1.32 8.08 -10.00
C ASN A 56 -0.09 8.67 -10.14
N GLU A 57 -0.21 9.97 -9.93
CA GLU A 57 -1.50 10.68 -9.98
C GLU A 57 -2.06 10.83 -11.41
N ASN A 58 -1.35 10.37 -12.45
CA ASN A 58 -1.74 10.52 -13.86
C ASN A 58 -2.65 9.41 -14.41
N VAL A 59 -3.25 8.59 -13.56
CA VAL A 59 -4.27 7.63 -14.01
C VAL A 59 -5.63 8.33 -13.95
N ILE A 60 -5.91 9.08 -15.02
CA ILE A 60 -7.22 9.69 -15.34
C ILE A 60 -8.15 8.59 -15.88
#